data_AF-A0A3P9DJY4-F1
#
_entry.id   AF-A0A3P9DJY4-F1
#
_cell.length_a   1.000
_cell.length_b   1.000
_cell.length_c   1.000
_cell.angle_alpha   90.00
_cell.angle_beta   90.00
_cell.angle_gamma   90.00
#
_symmetry.space_group_name_H-M   'P 1'
#
loop_
_entity.id
_entity.type
_entity.pdbx_description
1 polymer ?
#
loop_
_entity_poly.entity_id
_entity_poly.type
_entity_poly.pdbx_seq_one_letter_code
_entity_poly.pdbx_strand_id
1 'polypeptide(L)'
;MDQYGKPKTRAGFLKYSREITLDPNTANTWLLLSEGNRKVQAVIQQQSYSDHPDRFTGSWQVLSRESLTGRCYWEVEWRGGGVYVAVAYKNISRAGSDCRFARNDKSWSLECYNNSFTFWHNNIKTRVSGPRSSRVGVYLDHRAGILSFYSVSETMTLLHRVQTTFTQPLYAGLWFDYYGDTAELIKLK
;
A
#
# COMPACT_ATOMS: atom_id res chain seq x y z
N MET A 1 8.42 -26.12 19.75
CA MET A 1 7.19 -25.47 20.25
C MET A 1 6.94 -24.25 19.39
N ASP A 2 5.85 -24.28 18.62
CA ASP A 2 5.53 -23.29 17.60
C ASP A 2 5.02 -21.99 18.22
N GLN A 3 5.86 -20.97 18.22
CA GLN A 3 5.48 -19.62 18.62
C GLN A 3 4.62 -19.01 17.51
N TYR A 4 3.32 -19.28 17.53
CA TYR A 4 2.23 -18.63 16.76
C TYR A 4 2.61 -18.06 15.37
N GLY A 5 2.98 -18.97 14.46
CA GLY A 5 2.45 -19.04 13.08
C GLY A 5 2.59 -17.84 12.13
N LYS A 6 3.66 -17.03 12.19
CA LYS A 6 4.03 -16.13 11.08
C LYS A 6 4.78 -16.94 9.99
N PRO A 7 4.42 -16.83 8.70
CA PRO A 7 5.18 -17.45 7.62
C PRO A 7 6.64 -16.98 7.59
N LYS A 8 7.57 -17.89 7.24
CA LYS A 8 8.99 -17.57 7.11
C LYS A 8 9.48 -17.57 5.66
N THR A 9 8.72 -18.19 4.75
CA THR A 9 9.06 -18.31 3.33
C THR A 9 8.00 -17.64 2.49
N ARG A 10 8.37 -17.14 1.30
CA ARG A 10 7.44 -16.53 0.35
C ARG A 10 6.25 -17.47 0.06
N ALA A 11 6.50 -18.76 -0.15
CA ALA A 11 5.45 -19.77 -0.32
C ALA A 11 4.46 -19.84 0.87
N GLY A 12 4.94 -19.65 2.10
CA GLY A 12 4.07 -19.57 3.27
C GLY A 12 3.22 -18.29 3.30
N PHE A 13 3.73 -17.16 2.80
CA PHE A 13 2.96 -15.92 2.67
C PHE A 13 1.90 -16.01 1.57
N LEU A 14 2.22 -16.66 0.45
CA LEU A 14 1.29 -16.86 -0.68
C LEU A 14 0.01 -17.64 -0.27
N LYS A 15 0.05 -18.45 0.80
CA LYS A 15 -1.16 -19.08 1.37
C LYS A 15 -2.21 -18.08 1.88
N TYR A 16 -1.79 -16.85 2.15
CA TYR A 16 -2.66 -15.76 2.59
C TYR A 16 -2.86 -14.71 1.50
N SER A 17 -2.57 -15.05 0.24
CA SER A 17 -2.73 -14.13 -0.88
C SER A 17 -4.16 -13.60 -0.95
N ARG A 18 -4.28 -12.31 -1.28
CA ARG A 18 -5.55 -11.65 -1.54
C ARG A 18 -5.50 -10.99 -2.90
N GLU A 19 -6.51 -11.25 -3.70
CA GLU A 19 -6.75 -10.44 -4.89
C GLU A 19 -7.29 -9.08 -4.43
N ILE A 20 -6.60 -8.02 -4.83
CA ILE A 20 -6.92 -6.64 -4.46
C ILE A 20 -7.21 -5.88 -5.74
N THR A 21 -8.27 -5.08 -5.73
CA THR A 21 -8.60 -4.11 -6.77
C THR A 21 -8.71 -2.73 -6.17
N LEU A 22 -8.34 -1.72 -6.94
CA LEU A 22 -8.41 -0.32 -6.56
C LEU A 22 -9.83 0.19 -6.76
N ASP A 23 -10.29 1.01 -5.83
CA ASP A 23 -11.62 1.60 -5.88
C ASP A 23 -11.61 2.92 -6.67
N PRO A 24 -12.25 2.97 -7.86
CA PRO A 24 -12.34 4.20 -8.65
C PRO A 24 -13.05 5.35 -7.92
N ASN A 25 -13.88 5.07 -6.91
CA ASN A 25 -14.54 6.09 -6.12
C ASN A 25 -13.60 6.79 -5.13
N THR A 26 -12.44 6.17 -4.84
CA THR A 26 -11.42 6.76 -3.98
C THR A 26 -10.32 7.45 -4.78
N ALA A 27 -10.06 6.98 -6.00
CA ALA A 27 -8.95 7.45 -6.83
C ALA A 27 -8.99 8.96 -7.08
N ASN A 28 -7.88 9.63 -6.79
CA ASN A 28 -7.71 11.01 -7.22
C ASN A 28 -7.79 11.13 -8.75
N THR A 29 -8.30 12.26 -9.26
CA THR A 29 -8.52 12.46 -10.70
C THR A 29 -7.24 12.53 -11.53
N TRP A 30 -6.07 12.66 -10.91
CA TRP A 30 -4.77 12.57 -11.60
C TRP A 30 -4.22 11.14 -11.69
N LEU A 31 -4.98 10.14 -11.25
CA LEU A 31 -4.62 8.73 -11.33
C LEU A 31 -5.49 8.02 -12.36
N LEU A 32 -4.86 7.42 -13.37
CA LEU A 32 -5.52 6.55 -14.34
C LEU A 32 -5.50 5.10 -13.84
N LEU A 33 -6.69 4.55 -13.59
CA LEU A 33 -6.88 3.12 -13.29
C LEU A 33 -7.01 2.29 -14.57
N SER A 34 -6.35 1.14 -14.62
CA SER A 34 -6.37 0.21 -15.75
C SER A 34 -6.21 -1.26 -15.30
N GLU A 35 -6.23 -2.19 -16.27
CA GLU A 35 -6.02 -3.63 -16.04
C GLU A 35 -6.97 -4.26 -15.00
N GLY A 36 -8.25 -3.88 -15.08
CA GLY A 36 -9.27 -4.28 -14.11
C GLY A 36 -9.06 -3.61 -12.75
N ASN A 37 -8.69 -2.33 -12.75
CA ASN A 37 -8.39 -1.51 -11.58
C ASN A 37 -7.27 -2.07 -10.71
N ARG A 38 -6.24 -2.66 -11.31
CA ARG A 38 -5.08 -3.18 -10.55
C ARG A 38 -3.83 -2.40 -10.83
N LYS A 39 -3.83 -1.62 -11.91
CA LYS A 39 -2.74 -0.76 -12.28
C LYS A 39 -3.15 0.70 -12.19
N VAL A 40 -2.27 1.50 -11.63
CA VAL A 40 -2.34 2.95 -11.59
C VAL A 40 -1.20 3.53 -12.39
N GLN A 41 -1.51 4.61 -13.10
CA GLN A 41 -0.53 5.56 -13.61
C GLN A 41 -0.85 6.97 -13.13
N ALA A 42 0.14 7.70 -12.63
CA ALA A 42 0.02 9.14 -12.39
C ALA A 42 0.12 9.89 -13.73
N VAL A 43 -0.91 10.66 -14.07
CA VAL A 43 -1.07 11.28 -15.40
C VAL A 43 -1.30 12.78 -15.32
N ILE A 44 -0.93 13.49 -16.38
CA ILE A 44 -1.08 14.96 -16.51
C ILE A 44 -2.49 15.36 -16.93
N GLN A 45 -3.31 14.43 -17.44
CA GLN A 45 -4.70 14.70 -17.79
C GLN A 45 -5.62 14.21 -16.68
N GLN A 46 -6.56 15.06 -16.23
CA GLN A 46 -7.55 14.64 -15.26
C GLN A 46 -8.49 13.60 -15.86
N GLN A 47 -8.76 12.57 -15.07
CA GLN A 47 -9.71 11.52 -15.38
C GLN A 47 -11.13 11.99 -15.04
N SER A 48 -12.08 11.67 -15.92
CA SER A 48 -13.50 12.01 -15.78
C SER A 48 -14.22 11.08 -14.80
N TYR A 49 -13.74 11.03 -13.55
CA TYR A 49 -14.42 10.29 -12.50
C TYR A 49 -15.59 11.09 -11.93
N SER A 50 -16.69 10.42 -11.59
CA SER A 50 -17.85 11.07 -10.95
C SER A 50 -17.48 11.60 -9.57
N ASP A 51 -18.14 12.67 -9.13
CA ASP A 51 -17.98 13.16 -7.77
C ASP A 51 -18.38 12.07 -6.75
N HIS A 52 -17.57 11.91 -5.71
CA HIS A 52 -17.82 10.91 -4.67
C HIS A 52 -17.19 11.36 -3.34
N PRO A 53 -17.88 11.21 -2.19
CA PRO A 53 -17.36 11.66 -0.89
C PRO A 53 -16.08 10.93 -0.45
N ASP A 54 -15.83 9.72 -0.94
CA ASP A 54 -14.59 8.97 -0.67
C ASP A 54 -13.42 9.34 -1.59
N ARG A 55 -13.59 10.23 -2.56
CA ARG A 55 -12.55 10.58 -3.54
C ARG A 55 -11.46 11.41 -2.90
N PHE A 56 -10.20 10.98 -3.00
CA PHE A 56 -9.09 11.83 -2.60
C PHE A 56 -8.98 13.03 -3.54
N THR A 57 -9.06 14.23 -2.98
CA THR A 57 -8.92 15.49 -3.72
C THR A 57 -7.64 16.23 -3.35
N GLY A 58 -7.02 15.92 -2.20
CA GLY A 58 -5.84 16.62 -1.71
C GLY A 58 -4.49 16.06 -2.15
N SER A 59 -4.42 14.82 -2.64
CA SER A 59 -3.17 14.15 -3.05
C SER A 59 -3.47 12.98 -4.01
N TRP A 60 -2.47 12.56 -4.79
CA TRP A 60 -2.59 11.50 -5.80
C TRP A 60 -2.63 10.11 -5.17
N GLN A 61 -3.75 9.82 -4.51
CA GLN A 61 -3.94 8.63 -3.69
C GLN A 61 -5.14 7.82 -4.17
N VAL A 62 -5.10 6.53 -3.87
CA VAL A 62 -6.20 5.59 -4.11
C VAL A 62 -6.16 4.49 -3.06
N LEU A 63 -7.33 3.98 -2.68
CA LEU A 63 -7.48 2.81 -1.81
C LEU A 63 -8.02 1.61 -2.57
N SER A 64 -7.82 0.42 -2.01
CA SER A 64 -8.47 -0.81 -2.45
C SER A 64 -9.98 -0.77 -2.20
N ARG A 65 -10.72 -1.57 -2.96
CA ARG A 65 -12.13 -1.84 -2.71
C ARG A 65 -12.30 -2.83 -1.55
N GLU A 66 -11.42 -3.82 -1.47
CA GLU A 66 -11.49 -4.89 -0.49
C GLU A 66 -11.03 -4.39 0.88
N SER A 67 -11.82 -4.73 1.91
CA SER A 67 -11.42 -4.57 3.30
C SER A 67 -10.55 -5.74 3.73
N LEU A 68 -9.36 -5.43 4.23
CA LEU A 68 -8.36 -6.38 4.70
C LEU A 68 -8.56 -6.64 6.19
N THR A 69 -9.02 -7.85 6.49
CA THR A 69 -9.20 -8.37 7.86
C THR A 69 -8.51 -9.73 7.98
N GLY A 70 -8.12 -10.11 9.20
CA GLY A 70 -7.37 -11.35 9.43
C GLY A 70 -5.98 -11.33 8.77
N ARG A 71 -5.58 -12.46 8.16
CA ARG A 71 -4.29 -12.61 7.49
C ARG A 71 -4.39 -12.36 5.99
N CYS A 72 -3.60 -11.42 5.50
CA CYS A 72 -3.57 -11.03 4.09
C CYS A 72 -2.13 -10.86 3.61
N TYR A 73 -1.88 -11.22 2.36
CA TYR A 73 -0.64 -10.96 1.66
C TYR A 73 -0.94 -10.47 0.24
N TRP A 74 -0.21 -9.44 -0.20
CA TRP A 74 -0.25 -8.97 -1.59
C TRP A 74 1.12 -8.40 -1.98
N GLU A 75 1.36 -8.29 -3.28
CA GLU A 75 2.58 -7.69 -3.83
C GLU A 75 2.20 -6.53 -4.75
N VAL A 76 2.98 -5.45 -4.67
CA VAL A 76 2.89 -4.27 -5.54
C VAL A 76 4.18 -4.18 -6.33
N GLU A 77 4.09 -4.22 -7.66
CA GLU A 77 5.19 -3.85 -8.56
C GLU A 77 5.06 -2.37 -8.92
N TRP A 78 6.16 -1.63 -8.98
CA TRP A 78 6.13 -0.21 -9.30
C TRP A 78 7.27 0.19 -10.23
N ARG A 79 7.08 1.27 -10.98
CA ARG A 79 8.09 1.85 -11.88
C ARG A 79 8.05 3.36 -11.82
N GLY A 80 9.22 3.99 -12.00
CA GLY A 80 9.36 5.44 -12.07
C GLY A 80 10.24 6.01 -10.96
N GLY A 81 9.88 7.20 -10.48
CA GLY A 81 10.56 7.91 -9.40
C GLY A 81 10.36 7.21 -8.06
N GLY A 82 9.11 6.93 -7.68
CA GLY A 82 8.78 6.22 -6.45
C GLY A 82 7.30 5.89 -6.28
N VAL A 83 6.98 5.19 -5.19
CA VAL A 83 5.60 4.91 -4.77
C VAL A 83 5.51 4.80 -3.24
N TYR A 84 4.38 5.16 -2.69
CA TYR A 84 4.02 4.87 -1.30
C TYR A 84 3.06 3.69 -1.28
N VAL A 85 3.49 2.58 -0.68
CA VAL A 85 2.65 1.41 -0.45
C VAL A 85 2.11 1.50 0.97
N ALA A 86 0.80 1.73 1.07
CA ALA A 86 0.14 2.05 2.33
C ALA A 86 -0.92 1.02 2.74
N VAL A 87 -1.27 1.06 4.01
CA VAL A 87 -2.56 0.59 4.52
C VAL A 87 -3.21 1.68 5.34
N ALA A 88 -4.53 1.85 5.21
CA ALA A 88 -5.27 2.91 5.90
C ALA A 88 -6.63 2.43 6.39
N TYR A 89 -7.13 3.06 7.45
CA TYR A 89 -8.54 2.98 7.79
C TYR A 89 -9.40 3.73 6.77
N LYS A 90 -10.64 3.28 6.60
CA LYS A 90 -11.56 3.90 5.62
C LYS A 90 -11.83 5.37 5.93
N ASN A 91 -11.84 5.75 7.22
CA ASN A 91 -12.16 7.10 7.69
C ASN A 91 -10.96 8.09 7.66
N ILE A 92 -9.90 7.78 6.92
CA ILE A 92 -8.83 8.73 6.61
C ILE A 92 -9.42 9.95 5.86
N SER A 93 -8.88 11.14 6.12
CA SER A 93 -9.29 12.35 5.40
C SER A 93 -9.07 12.18 3.89
N ARG A 94 -9.94 12.78 3.08
CA ARG A 94 -9.82 12.79 1.61
C ARG A 94 -9.16 14.05 1.05
N ALA A 95 -9.03 15.09 1.88
CA ALA A 95 -8.49 16.39 1.51
C ALA A 95 -7.61 16.99 2.63
N GLY A 96 -6.90 18.08 2.31
CA GLY A 96 -6.02 18.79 3.24
C GLY A 96 -4.71 18.05 3.53
N SER A 97 -3.94 18.54 4.50
CA SER A 97 -2.65 17.93 4.91
C SER A 97 -2.83 16.50 5.42
N ASP A 98 -3.92 16.28 6.15
CA ASP A 98 -4.14 15.03 6.90
C ASP A 98 -4.62 13.88 6.02
N CYS A 99 -4.90 14.12 4.73
CA CYS A 99 -5.28 13.06 3.80
C CYS A 99 -4.10 12.19 3.36
N ARG A 100 -2.86 12.71 3.43
CA ARG A 100 -1.67 12.01 2.94
C ARG A 100 -1.39 10.78 3.78
N PHE A 101 -1.19 9.64 3.12
CA PHE A 101 -0.89 8.38 3.80
C PHE A 101 0.29 8.54 4.76
N ALA A 102 0.08 8.00 5.96
CA ALA A 102 0.98 7.98 7.09
C ALA A 102 1.41 9.35 7.65
N ARG A 103 0.87 10.47 7.15
CA ARG A 103 0.96 11.80 7.76
C ARG A 103 -0.10 12.04 8.84
N ASN A 104 -0.76 10.96 9.25
CA ASN A 104 -1.80 10.87 10.27
C ASN A 104 -1.66 9.52 11.00
N ASP A 105 -2.45 9.33 12.04
CA ASP A 105 -2.52 8.11 12.86
C ASP A 105 -3.43 7.02 12.28
N LYS A 106 -4.13 7.30 11.16
CA LYS A 106 -5.08 6.37 10.51
C LYS A 106 -4.45 5.52 9.41
N SER A 107 -3.16 5.66 9.18
CA SER A 107 -2.47 4.96 8.10
C SER A 107 -0.98 4.72 8.37
N TRP A 108 -0.44 3.73 7.67
CA TRP A 108 0.97 3.31 7.70
C TRP A 108 1.44 3.16 6.26
N SER A 109 2.66 3.59 5.95
CA SER A 109 3.15 3.56 4.57
C SER A 109 4.63 3.25 4.50
N LEU A 110 5.02 2.45 3.51
CA LEU A 110 6.39 2.37 3.05
C LEU A 110 6.53 3.21 1.79
N GLU A 111 7.30 4.29 1.90
CA GLU A 111 7.79 5.08 0.78
C GLU A 111 8.97 4.34 0.12
N CYS A 112 8.85 4.10 -1.18
CA CYS A 112 9.80 3.35 -1.98
C CYS A 112 10.31 4.26 -3.11
N TYR A 113 11.59 4.57 -3.08
CA TYR A 113 12.30 5.20 -4.19
C TYR A 113 13.40 4.26 -4.69
N ASN A 114 13.94 4.54 -5.88
CA ASN A 114 14.95 3.69 -6.52
C ASN A 114 16.17 3.37 -5.63
N ASN A 115 16.49 4.26 -4.69
CA ASN A 115 17.68 4.17 -3.85
C ASN A 115 17.41 4.05 -2.34
N SER A 116 16.15 4.10 -1.89
CA SER A 116 15.84 4.18 -0.46
C SER A 116 14.43 3.72 -0.12
N PHE A 117 14.27 3.22 1.10
CA PHE A 117 12.98 2.97 1.73
C PHE A 117 12.82 3.84 2.98
N THR A 118 11.64 4.44 3.14
CA THR A 118 11.28 5.16 4.37
C THR A 118 9.94 4.65 4.86
N PHE A 119 9.89 4.17 6.09
CA PHE A 119 8.63 3.89 6.74
C PHE A 119 8.06 5.17 7.35
N TRP A 120 6.75 5.35 7.22
CA TRP A 120 6.02 6.47 7.77
C TRP A 120 4.83 5.98 8.60
N HIS A 121 4.59 6.67 9.72
CA HIS A 121 3.34 6.62 10.47
C HIS A 121 3.20 7.85 11.37
N ASN A 122 2.01 8.44 11.46
CA ASN A 122 1.74 9.63 12.28
C ASN A 122 2.75 10.77 12.06
N ASN A 123 3.10 11.02 10.79
CA ASN A 123 4.10 12.00 10.36
C ASN A 123 5.54 11.75 10.87
N ILE A 124 5.79 10.60 11.50
CA ILE A 124 7.12 10.15 11.90
C ILE A 124 7.72 9.33 10.78
N LYS A 125 8.94 9.69 10.37
CA LYS A 125 9.75 8.92 9.41
C LYS A 125 10.73 8.02 10.11
N THR A 126 10.90 6.82 9.58
CA THR A 126 11.95 5.88 9.96
C THR A 126 12.63 5.39 8.69
N ARG A 127 13.93 5.65 8.54
CA ARG A 127 14.70 5.13 7.40
C ARG A 127 14.80 3.62 7.51
N VAL A 128 14.62 2.93 6.40
CA VAL A 128 14.63 1.49 6.30
C VAL A 128 15.73 1.05 5.34
N SER A 129 16.50 0.04 5.76
CA SER A 129 17.55 -0.56 4.94
C SER A 129 17.07 -1.90 4.39
N GLY A 130 17.53 -2.26 3.19
CA GLY A 130 17.24 -3.56 2.60
C GLY A 130 17.64 -3.64 1.13
N PRO A 131 17.56 -4.84 0.54
CA PRO A 131 17.85 -5.02 -0.87
C PRO A 131 16.83 -4.28 -1.72
N ARG A 132 17.30 -3.70 -2.82
CA ARG A 132 16.45 -2.92 -3.73
C ARG A 132 15.62 -3.86 -4.60
N SER A 133 14.35 -3.53 -4.74
CA SER A 133 13.43 -4.18 -5.67
C SER A 133 12.33 -3.20 -6.08
N SER A 134 11.87 -3.33 -7.32
CA SER A 134 10.66 -2.69 -7.81
C SER A 134 9.37 -3.40 -7.35
N ARG A 135 9.50 -4.44 -6.50
CA ARG A 135 8.36 -5.14 -5.91
C ARG A 135 8.40 -5.14 -4.39
N VAL A 136 7.27 -4.73 -3.82
CA VAL A 136 7.03 -4.72 -2.37
C VAL A 136 5.97 -5.74 -2.02
N GLY A 137 6.31 -6.67 -1.12
CA GLY A 137 5.34 -7.57 -0.50
C GLY A 137 4.82 -6.97 0.80
N VAL A 138 3.52 -7.04 1.03
CA VAL A 138 2.89 -6.58 2.27
C VAL A 138 2.17 -7.75 2.92
N TYR A 139 2.48 -7.97 4.20
CA TYR A 139 1.79 -8.95 5.04
C TYR A 139 1.08 -8.25 6.18
N LEU A 140 -0.20 -8.55 6.32
CA LEU A 140 -1.05 -8.13 7.42
C LEU A 140 -1.50 -9.37 8.20
N ASP A 141 -1.33 -9.36 9.52
CA ASP A 141 -2.12 -10.16 10.45
C ASP A 141 -2.87 -9.18 11.35
N HIS A 142 -4.09 -8.85 10.94
CA HIS A 142 -4.92 -7.84 11.59
C HIS A 142 -5.20 -8.19 13.05
N ARG A 143 -5.52 -9.47 13.33
CA ARG A 143 -5.83 -9.96 14.68
C ARG A 143 -4.61 -9.94 15.59
N ALA A 144 -3.45 -10.31 15.08
CA ALA A 144 -2.19 -10.26 15.84
C ALA A 144 -1.58 -8.84 15.88
N GLY A 145 -2.16 -7.88 15.16
CA GLY A 145 -1.66 -6.52 15.10
C GLY A 145 -0.36 -6.36 14.32
N ILE A 146 -0.06 -7.25 13.38
CA ILE A 146 1.22 -7.26 12.65
C ILE A 146 1.02 -6.69 11.25
N LEU A 147 1.84 -5.70 10.89
CA LEU A 147 2.03 -5.27 9.51
C LEU A 147 3.52 -5.35 9.17
N SER A 148 3.85 -6.00 8.06
CA SER A 148 5.23 -6.19 7.61
C SER A 148 5.37 -5.89 6.13
N PHE A 149 6.43 -5.17 5.78
CA PHE A 149 6.79 -4.85 4.41
C PHE A 149 8.06 -5.59 4.02
N TYR A 150 8.11 -6.05 2.78
CA TYR A 150 9.17 -6.89 2.25
C TYR A 150 9.65 -6.36 0.90
N SER A 151 10.95 -6.45 0.66
CA SER A 151 11.52 -6.37 -0.68
C SER A 151 11.42 -7.75 -1.30
N VAL A 152 10.83 -7.84 -2.49
CA VAL A 152 10.59 -9.11 -3.20
C VAL A 152 11.37 -9.08 -4.51
N SER A 153 12.40 -9.92 -4.64
CA SER A 153 13.10 -10.16 -5.90
C SER A 153 13.21 -11.68 -6.11
N GLU A 154 14.40 -12.19 -6.38
CA GLU A 154 14.69 -13.63 -6.26
C GLU A 154 14.53 -14.13 -4.82
N THR A 155 14.78 -13.25 -3.85
CA THR A 155 14.59 -13.52 -2.42
C THR A 155 13.54 -12.57 -1.84
N MET A 156 13.00 -12.94 -0.68
CA MET A 156 12.06 -12.09 0.06
C MET A 156 12.68 -11.64 1.37
N THR A 157 12.99 -10.35 1.49
CA THR A 157 13.68 -9.78 2.66
C THR A 157 12.77 -8.83 3.42
N LEU A 158 12.69 -8.98 4.74
CA LEU A 158 11.93 -8.07 5.59
C LEU A 158 12.58 -6.69 5.59
N LEU A 159 11.79 -5.67 5.24
CA LEU A 159 12.20 -4.26 5.29
C LEU A 159 11.80 -3.65 6.62
N HIS A 160 10.52 -3.72 6.95
CA HIS A 160 9.99 -3.10 8.16
C HIS A 160 8.83 -3.91 8.73
N ARG A 161 8.70 -3.88 10.05
CA ARG A 161 7.57 -4.48 10.76
C ARG A 161 7.11 -3.53 11.84
N VAL A 162 5.80 -3.33 11.91
CA VAL A 162 5.14 -2.74 13.08
C VAL A 162 4.28 -3.78 13.77
N GLN A 163 4.11 -3.59 15.08
CA GLN A 163 3.15 -4.31 15.88
C GLN A 163 2.29 -3.30 16.64
N THR A 164 0.99 -3.28 16.34
CA THR A 164 0.03 -2.31 16.89
C THR A 164 -1.38 -2.90 16.90
N THR A 165 -2.29 -2.31 17.66
CA THR A 165 -3.69 -2.74 17.69
C THR A 165 -4.48 -2.04 16.59
N PHE A 166 -4.90 -2.78 15.57
CA PHE A 166 -5.79 -2.25 14.55
C PHE A 166 -7.23 -2.22 15.06
N THR A 167 -7.86 -1.05 15.01
CA THR A 167 -9.19 -0.82 15.58
C THR A 167 -10.32 -0.91 14.56
N GLN A 168 -9.98 -0.92 13.26
CA GLN A 168 -10.93 -1.00 12.15
C GLN A 168 -10.33 -1.84 11.02
N PRO A 169 -11.15 -2.33 10.06
CA PRO A 169 -10.63 -2.91 8.83
C PRO A 169 -9.68 -1.97 8.10
N LEU A 170 -8.64 -2.53 7.48
CA LEU A 170 -7.67 -1.79 6.69
C LEU A 170 -7.96 -1.91 5.20
N TYR A 171 -7.47 -0.96 4.43
CA TYR A 171 -7.53 -0.95 2.97
C TYR A 171 -6.11 -0.73 2.45
N ALA A 172 -5.72 -1.44 1.39
CA ALA A 172 -4.45 -1.19 0.73
C ALA A 172 -4.50 0.16 0.04
N GLY A 173 -3.42 0.92 0.05
CA GLY A 173 -3.33 2.25 -0.54
C GLY A 173 -2.08 2.42 -1.40
N LEU A 174 -2.22 3.25 -2.43
CA LEU A 174 -1.10 3.68 -3.28
C LEU A 174 -1.10 5.20 -3.38
N TRP A 175 0.07 5.81 -3.24
CA TRP A 175 0.29 7.24 -3.43
C TRP A 175 1.55 7.49 -4.26
N PHE A 176 1.50 8.53 -5.09
CA PHE A 176 2.51 8.91 -6.08
C PHE A 176 2.93 10.37 -5.94
N ASP A 177 4.20 10.66 -6.23
CA ASP A 177 4.77 12.02 -6.23
C ASP A 177 5.03 12.57 -7.64
N TYR A 178 5.26 11.70 -8.62
CA TYR A 178 5.70 12.12 -9.96
C TYR A 178 4.78 11.61 -11.06
N TYR A 179 4.59 12.44 -12.09
CA TYR A 179 3.90 12.04 -13.31
C TYR A 179 4.67 10.92 -14.02
N GLY A 180 3.93 9.99 -14.59
CA GLY A 180 4.49 8.82 -15.28
C GLY A 180 4.80 7.65 -14.34
N ASP A 181 4.82 7.85 -13.03
CA ASP A 181 4.97 6.76 -12.07
C ASP A 181 3.79 5.80 -12.17
N THR A 182 4.09 4.50 -12.03
CA THR A 182 3.09 3.44 -12.12
C THR A 182 3.25 2.45 -10.98
N ALA A 183 2.13 1.84 -10.58
CA ALA A 183 2.15 0.68 -9.70
C ALA A 183 1.04 -0.30 -10.08
N GLU A 184 1.29 -1.59 -9.87
CA GLU A 184 0.40 -2.69 -10.21
C GLU A 184 0.29 -3.67 -9.04
N LEU A 185 -0.95 -3.98 -8.65
CA LEU A 185 -1.28 -5.06 -7.72
C LEU A 185 -1.16 -6.40 -8.45
N ILE A 186 -0.16 -7.17 -8.07
CA ILE A 186 0.23 -8.39 -8.79
C ILE A 186 -0.77 -9.52 -8.53
N LYS A 187 -1.19 -10.21 -9.59
CA LYS A 187 -1.86 -11.51 -9.45
C LYS A 187 -0.87 -12.54 -8.93
N LEU A 188 -1.06 -12.93 -7.67
CA LEU A 188 -0.30 -14.00 -7.06
C LEU A 188 -0.97 -15.33 -7.39
N LYS A 189 -0.19 -16.27 -7.94
CA LYS A 189 -0.59 -17.65 -8.19
C LYS A 189 -0.28 -18.52 -6.97
#